data_AF-A0A930FHA1-F1
#
_entry.id   AF-A0A930FHA1-F1
#
_cell.length_a   1.000
_cell.length_b   1.000
_cell.length_c   1.000
_cell.angle_alpha   90.00
_cell.angle_beta   90.00
_cell.angle_gamma   90.00
#
_symmetry.space_group_name_H-M   'P 1'
#
loop_
_entity.id
_entity.type
_entity.pdbx_description
1 polymer ?
#
loop_
_entity_poly.entity_id
_entity_poly.type
_entity_poly.pdbx_seq_one_letter_code
_entity_poly.pdbx_strand_id
1 'polypeptide(L)'
;MKPKYKTISVTNDYQIRIQRENFVSIDALNNLYCSENIKDFAIIYHNDQSLTLISAYVICPYCGYLHPIRCIYNPNQSQVNLICDWSNQELTVVLSNEEKIETKFQSLEIHRFTCPYCHKESNDKHQKTTITIKQEKHKVTIQHQIDILHAKKQRSCIADLNCVSNIPMYEQVEFNIRNGHSCIRYIGKDDTPLYILDITNKPTTLSNCFLKEWFNRFDIIKQAVKESMQNIAKTIVPTNFSDTLENYVFFSRFVGFDASFYMAMPYHKTTYIFHEHFTNLKRLHNQKTALEYLMSLPFSKNKSIRKLIFRNQGLLFYLPECLSLYNVINDVNVFCNTLGSKYIFDILMLFHLHPNTHIFFRDCCKVKGASVLSHKFSSTNFNWYDFQNYVINYCSLNHIEQKSEQKKWKKGFYFFNDMISTPYSLPLTHRLSSNVNGAIRGYEFIALNNTAECYHAGEALHNCLQSWGDCDSGVVVIKHHRKFIASIEVFNHTIVQARSIGNQRISKYDGLKEVIIDWSKSNNIKCPFDKDE
;
A
#
# COMPACT_ATOMS: atom_id res chain seq x y z
N MET A 1 21.53 7.16 -28.09
CA MET A 1 21.96 7.43 -26.69
C MET A 1 22.92 6.33 -26.29
N LYS A 2 24.14 6.65 -25.89
CA LYS A 2 25.09 5.64 -25.37
C LYS A 2 24.52 5.06 -24.07
N PRO A 3 24.65 3.74 -23.82
CA PRO A 3 24.19 3.13 -22.57
C PRO A 3 24.91 3.77 -21.38
N LYS A 4 24.15 4.08 -20.32
CA LYS A 4 24.70 4.53 -19.04
C LYS A 4 24.81 3.32 -18.12
N TYR A 5 25.96 3.15 -17.49
CA TYR A 5 26.21 2.07 -16.55
C TYR A 5 26.39 2.66 -15.16
N LYS A 6 25.68 2.08 -14.18
CA LYS A 6 25.86 2.36 -12.76
C LYS A 6 26.18 1.04 -12.08
N THR A 7 27.44 0.86 -11.69
CA THR A 7 27.88 -0.31 -10.93
C THR A 7 27.76 0.02 -9.45
N ILE A 8 27.01 -0.79 -8.72
CA ILE A 8 26.81 -0.64 -7.28
C ILE A 8 27.44 -1.85 -6.62
N SER A 9 28.47 -1.62 -5.82
CA SER A 9 29.00 -2.63 -4.91
C SER A 9 28.23 -2.53 -3.59
N VAL A 10 27.56 -3.60 -3.19
CA VAL A 10 26.86 -3.69 -1.90
C VAL A 10 27.56 -4.71 -1.02
N THR A 11 27.68 -4.40 0.26
CA THR A 11 28.18 -5.29 1.31
C THR A 11 27.26 -5.17 2.51
N ASN A 12 27.24 -6.16 3.39
CA ASN A 12 26.55 -6.05 4.68
C ASN A 12 27.32 -5.19 5.69
N ASP A 13 28.57 -4.87 5.39
CA ASP A 13 29.44 -4.03 6.22
C ASP A 13 29.28 -2.55 5.87
N TYR A 14 29.43 -1.68 6.85
CA TYR A 14 29.55 -0.25 6.56
C TYR A 14 30.91 0.06 5.92
N GLN A 15 30.98 1.15 5.15
CA GLN A 15 32.24 1.65 4.60
C GLN A 15 32.60 2.98 5.24
N ILE A 16 33.88 3.20 5.54
CA ILE A 16 34.36 4.52 5.97
C ILE A 16 34.92 5.24 4.75
N ARG A 17 34.40 6.44 4.49
CA ARG A 17 34.92 7.34 3.46
C ARG A 17 35.60 8.53 4.13
N ILE A 18 36.81 8.83 3.67
CA ILE A 18 37.57 9.99 4.12
C ILE A 18 37.68 10.96 2.94
N GLN A 19 37.42 12.24 3.20
CA GLN A 19 37.64 13.32 2.26
C GLN A 19 38.66 14.29 2.86
N ARG A 20 39.53 14.83 1.99
CA ARG A 20 40.57 15.79 2.36
C ARG A 20 40.43 17.00 1.45
N GLU A 21 40.34 18.17 2.05
CA GLU A 21 40.26 19.45 1.34
C GLU A 21 41.41 20.35 1.80
N ASN A 22 42.14 20.92 0.84
CA ASN A 22 43.29 21.78 1.11
C ASN A 22 42.97 23.24 0.80
N PHE A 23 43.38 24.13 1.69
CA PHE A 23 43.17 25.57 1.62
C PHE A 23 44.51 26.29 1.70
N VAL A 24 44.57 27.45 1.04
CA VAL A 24 45.82 28.22 0.86
C VAL A 24 46.00 29.28 1.96
N SER A 25 44.95 29.64 2.71
CA SER A 25 45.04 30.62 3.81
C SER A 25 43.94 30.49 4.86
N ILE A 26 44.18 31.06 6.05
CA ILE A 26 43.21 31.20 7.14
C ILE A 26 41.99 32.06 6.73
N ASP A 27 42.17 33.07 5.87
CA ASP A 27 41.07 33.90 5.39
C ASP A 27 40.08 33.11 4.51
N ALA A 28 40.58 32.15 3.72
CA ALA A 28 39.74 31.23 2.96
C ALA A 28 38.93 30.31 3.88
N LEU A 29 39.51 29.90 5.01
CA LEU A 29 38.80 29.14 6.05
C LEU A 29 37.73 29.99 6.74
N ASN A 30 38.03 31.23 7.13
CA ASN A 30 37.06 32.12 7.79
C ASN A 30 35.84 32.41 6.91
N ASN A 31 36.03 32.50 5.59
CA ASN A 31 34.92 32.61 4.64
C ASN A 31 34.07 31.32 4.58
N LEU A 32 34.67 30.14 4.72
CA LEU A 32 33.97 28.86 4.87
C LEU A 32 33.23 28.78 6.22
N TYR A 33 33.89 29.25 7.29
CA TYR A 33 33.39 29.36 8.68
C TYR A 33 32.10 30.17 8.77
N CYS A 34 31.97 31.20 7.93
CA CYS A 34 30.80 32.07 7.87
C CYS A 34 29.72 31.59 6.89
N SER A 35 30.01 30.66 5.96
CA SER A 35 29.11 30.27 4.87
C SER A 35 28.51 28.87 4.99
N GLU A 36 29.18 27.89 5.62
CA GLU A 36 28.67 26.52 5.75
C GLU A 36 28.94 25.87 7.12
N ASN A 37 28.06 24.93 7.50
CA ASN A 37 28.10 24.20 8.76
C ASN A 37 29.40 23.39 8.92
N ILE A 38 30.37 23.90 9.70
CA ILE A 38 31.60 23.20 10.13
C ILE A 38 31.36 21.83 10.82
N LYS A 39 30.10 21.50 11.13
CA LYS A 39 29.68 20.30 11.85
C LYS A 39 30.03 18.97 11.17
N ASP A 40 30.46 18.99 9.90
CA ASP A 40 30.75 17.80 9.11
C ASP A 40 32.25 17.46 9.02
N PHE A 41 33.14 18.26 9.60
CA PHE A 41 34.59 18.03 9.58
C PHE A 41 35.10 17.37 10.87
N ALA A 42 36.07 16.47 10.71
CA ALA A 42 36.61 15.65 11.79
C ALA A 42 37.98 16.17 12.31
N ILE A 43 38.84 16.72 11.43
CA ILE A 43 40.19 17.23 11.79
C ILE A 43 40.53 18.47 10.96
N ILE A 44 41.18 19.46 11.59
CA ILE A 44 41.76 20.64 10.93
C ILE A 44 43.28 20.64 11.16
N TYR A 45 44.04 20.48 10.09
CA TYR A 45 45.50 20.56 10.10
C TYR A 45 45.95 21.93 9.61
N HIS A 46 46.90 22.54 10.33
CA HIS A 46 47.48 23.83 9.97
C HIS A 46 49.01 23.74 9.93
N ASN A 47 49.61 24.11 8.81
CA ASN A 47 51.03 24.41 8.71
C ASN A 47 51.25 25.83 8.16
N ASP A 48 52.50 26.31 8.18
CA ASP A 48 52.86 27.69 7.83
C ASP A 48 52.44 28.14 6.42
N GLN A 49 52.00 27.22 5.55
CA GLN A 49 51.68 27.49 4.13
C GLN A 49 50.30 26.99 3.68
N SER A 50 49.61 26.15 4.45
CA SER A 50 48.37 25.50 4.02
C SER A 50 47.54 24.98 5.20
N LEU A 51 46.24 24.87 4.96
CA LEU A 51 45.30 24.29 5.91
C LEU A 51 44.58 23.10 5.26
N THR A 52 44.57 21.94 5.91
CA THR A 52 43.86 20.75 5.41
C THR A 52 42.70 20.38 6.32
N LEU A 53 41.49 20.33 5.75
CA LEU A 53 40.31 19.78 6.41
C LEU A 53 40.18 18.30 6.08
N ILE A 54 39.91 17.48 7.09
CA ILE A 54 39.61 16.05 6.92
C ILE A 54 38.21 15.80 7.45
N SER A 55 37.33 15.28 6.60
CA SER A 55 36.02 14.76 6.99
C SER A 55 36.01 13.24 6.82
N ALA A 56 35.35 12.55 7.75
CA ALA A 56 35.20 11.11 7.74
C ALA A 56 33.72 10.76 7.87
N TYR A 57 33.26 9.81 7.06
CA TYR A 57 31.86 9.41 7.01
C TYR A 57 31.72 7.89 7.07
N VAL A 58 30.75 7.40 7.85
CA VAL A 58 30.21 6.05 7.70
C VAL A 58 29.17 6.07 6.60
N ILE A 59 29.39 5.30 5.53
CA ILE A 59 28.41 5.05 4.48
C ILE A 59 27.55 3.87 4.94
N CYS A 60 26.24 4.12 5.11
CA CYS A 60 25.29 3.04 5.35
C CYS A 60 25.28 2.08 4.13
N PRO A 61 25.50 0.77 4.34
CA PRO A 61 25.52 -0.18 3.22
C PRO A 61 24.18 -0.29 2.50
N TYR A 62 23.07 -0.05 3.19
CA TYR A 62 21.72 -0.28 2.69
C TYR A 62 21.16 0.93 1.91
N CYS A 63 21.21 2.12 2.51
CA CYS A 63 20.65 3.34 1.90
C CYS A 63 21.70 4.24 1.25
N GLY A 64 23.00 4.02 1.53
CA GLY A 64 24.09 4.86 1.02
C GLY A 64 24.23 6.21 1.71
N TYR A 65 23.48 6.47 2.79
CA TYR A 65 23.57 7.73 3.53
C TYR A 65 24.94 7.89 4.18
N LEU A 66 25.52 9.09 4.07
CA LEU A 66 26.80 9.48 4.63
C LEU A 66 26.56 10.03 6.05
N HIS A 67 27.00 9.30 7.06
CA HIS A 67 26.93 9.74 8.44
C HIS A 67 28.29 10.29 8.89
N PRO A 68 28.40 11.57 9.28
CA PRO A 68 29.67 12.15 9.71
C PRO A 68 30.17 11.45 10.97
N ILE A 69 31.47 11.13 10.98
CA ILE A 69 32.20 10.58 12.12
C ILE A 69 32.81 11.74 12.89
N ARG A 70 32.61 11.77 14.20
CA ARG A 70 33.19 12.78 15.09
C ARG A 70 34.49 12.26 15.72
N CYS A 71 35.45 13.16 15.93
CA CYS A 71 36.69 12.87 16.65
C CYS A 71 36.54 13.24 18.13
N ILE A 72 37.22 12.51 19.01
CA ILE A 72 37.52 13.00 20.36
C ILE A 72 39.04 13.15 20.45
N TYR A 73 39.49 14.37 20.71
CA TYR A 73 40.91 14.65 20.97
C TYR A 73 41.20 14.62 22.45
N ASN A 74 42.16 13.79 22.84
CA ASN A 74 42.74 13.82 24.16
C ASN A 74 44.16 14.42 24.05
N PRO A 75 44.42 15.61 24.62
CA PRO A 75 45.74 16.25 24.53
C PRO A 75 46.87 15.42 25.17
N ASN A 76 46.55 14.42 25.98
CA ASN A 76 47.51 13.51 26.58
C ASN A 76 47.80 12.27 25.70
N GLN A 77 47.18 12.16 24.52
CA GLN A 77 47.39 11.07 23.57
C GLN A 77 48.03 11.62 22.30
N SER A 78 49.12 11.01 21.85
CA SER A 78 49.77 11.32 20.57
C SER A 78 48.99 10.82 19.34
N GLN A 79 47.83 10.19 19.55
CA GLN A 79 46.99 9.62 18.50
C GLN A 79 45.56 10.15 18.65
N VAL A 80 44.98 10.59 17.53
CA VAL A 80 43.57 11.01 17.46
C VAL A 80 42.70 9.76 17.37
N ASN A 81 41.86 9.52 18.38
CA ASN A 81 40.90 8.44 18.39
C ASN A 81 39.56 8.93 17.81
N LEU A 82 39.15 8.35 16.68
CA LEU A 82 37.83 8.57 16.09
C LEU A 82 36.80 7.75 16.87
N ILE A 83 36.08 8.37 17.80
CA ILE A 83 35.03 7.70 18.56
C ILE A 83 33.70 7.89 17.84
N CYS A 84 33.03 6.77 17.51
CA CYS A 84 31.66 6.79 17.00
C CYS A 84 30.67 7.03 18.14
N ASP A 85 30.69 8.22 18.75
CA ASP A 85 29.70 8.61 19.75
C ASP A 85 28.58 9.41 19.09
N TRP A 86 27.45 8.74 18.89
CA TRP A 86 26.24 9.31 18.28
C TRP A 86 25.32 9.99 19.31
N SER A 87 25.62 9.81 20.60
CA SER A 87 24.85 10.34 21.74
C SER A 87 25.44 11.63 22.31
N ASN A 88 26.75 11.86 22.17
CA ASN A 88 27.37 13.12 22.57
C ASN A 88 27.29 14.17 21.47
N GLN A 89 26.52 15.23 21.76
CA GLN A 89 26.36 16.38 20.85
C GLN A 89 27.59 17.30 20.80
N GLU A 90 28.55 17.14 21.71
CA GLU A 90 29.74 18.00 21.78
C GLU A 90 30.73 17.65 20.66
N LEU A 91 31.08 18.69 19.88
CA LEU A 91 31.95 18.60 18.71
C LEU A 91 33.38 18.91 19.17
N THR A 92 34.30 17.94 19.15
CA THR A 92 35.72 18.22 19.42
C THR A 92 36.46 18.42 18.11
N VAL A 93 36.61 19.67 17.70
CA VAL A 93 37.47 20.04 16.56
C VAL A 93 38.93 19.96 17.02
N VAL A 94 39.71 19.13 16.35
CA VAL A 94 41.15 18.97 16.64
C VAL A 94 41.94 19.93 15.76
N LEU A 95 42.63 20.88 16.39
CA LEU A 95 43.65 21.73 15.76
C LEU A 95 45.02 21.14 16.12
N SER A 96 45.79 20.71 15.12
CA SER A 96 47.16 20.22 15.30
C SER A 96 48.13 20.94 14.37
N ASN A 97 49.30 21.27 14.92
CA ASN A 97 50.44 21.87 14.22
C ASN A 97 51.49 20.82 13.80
N GLU A 98 51.22 19.51 13.99
CA GLU A 98 52.19 18.45 13.71
C GLU A 98 52.19 18.04 12.23
N GLU A 99 53.35 18.12 11.55
CA GLU A 99 53.52 17.85 10.11
C GLU A 99 53.03 16.47 9.63
N LYS A 100 52.91 15.50 10.54
CA LYS A 100 52.39 14.16 10.26
C LYS A 100 51.54 13.65 11.42
N ILE A 101 50.24 13.95 11.39
CA ILE A 101 49.29 13.10 12.09
C ILE A 101 49.24 11.78 11.32
N GLU A 102 49.93 10.75 11.80
CA GLU A 102 49.59 9.37 11.43
C GLU A 102 48.17 9.12 11.94
N THR A 103 47.18 9.39 11.09
CA THR A 103 45.80 8.96 11.29
C THR A 103 45.76 7.45 11.10
N LYS A 104 46.26 6.72 12.09
CA LYS A 104 45.95 5.31 12.23
C LYS A 104 44.50 5.25 12.68
N PHE A 105 43.63 5.06 11.70
CA PHE A 105 42.29 4.56 11.94
C PHE A 105 42.46 3.18 12.55
N GLN A 106 42.64 3.11 13.88
CA GLN A 106 42.27 1.89 14.57
C GLN A 106 40.79 1.76 14.28
N SER A 107 40.47 0.81 13.39
CA SER A 107 39.15 0.22 13.32
C SER A 107 38.84 -0.22 14.75
N LEU A 108 38.27 0.68 15.56
CA LEU A 108 37.43 0.26 16.66
C LEU A 108 36.52 -0.78 16.03
N GLU A 109 36.58 -2.00 16.53
CA GLU A 109 35.81 -3.13 16.05
C GLU A 109 34.33 -2.79 16.25
N ILE A 110 33.78 -1.96 15.36
CA ILE A 110 32.35 -1.65 15.35
C ILE A 110 31.73 -2.88 14.73
N HIS A 111 31.46 -3.86 15.59
CA HIS A 111 30.82 -5.11 15.19
C HIS A 111 29.44 -4.86 14.55
N ARG A 112 28.79 -3.72 14.88
CA ARG A 112 27.45 -3.37 14.39
C ARG A 112 27.24 -1.86 14.30
N PHE A 113 26.87 -1.39 13.12
CA PHE A 113 26.43 -0.02 12.84
C PHE A 113 24.94 -0.02 12.50
N THR A 114 24.13 0.65 13.31
CA THR A 114 22.72 0.89 12.99
C THR A 114 22.56 2.26 12.35
N CYS A 115 22.12 2.30 11.11
CA CYS A 115 21.92 3.55 10.40
C CYS A 115 20.76 4.35 11.01
N PRO A 116 20.96 5.59 11.49
CA PRO A 116 19.87 6.38 12.06
C PRO A 116 18.84 6.85 11.01
N TYR A 117 19.18 6.78 9.72
CA TYR A 117 18.25 7.15 8.63
C TYR A 117 17.32 6.00 8.22
N CYS A 118 17.84 4.77 8.06
CA CYS A 118 17.05 3.62 7.62
C CYS A 118 16.83 2.55 8.69
N HIS A 119 17.40 2.74 9.88
CA HIS A 119 17.34 1.84 11.05
C HIS A 119 17.84 0.40 10.81
N LYS A 120 18.53 0.15 9.69
CA LYS A 120 19.13 -1.16 9.38
C LYS A 120 20.51 -1.28 10.03
N GLU A 121 20.78 -2.45 10.60
CA GLU A 121 22.02 -2.81 11.26
C GLU A 121 23.00 -3.47 10.26
N SER A 122 24.25 -3.02 10.23
CA SER A 122 25.34 -3.68 9.52
C SER A 122 25.72 -4.97 10.24
N ASN A 123 26.27 -5.93 9.51
CA ASN A 123 26.64 -7.23 10.07
C ASN A 123 28.04 -7.59 9.61
N ASP A 124 28.89 -8.05 10.54
CA ASP A 124 30.29 -8.51 10.32
C ASP A 124 30.44 -9.64 9.28
N LYS A 125 29.34 -10.19 8.78
CA LYS A 125 29.37 -11.11 7.64
C LYS A 125 29.71 -10.32 6.38
N HIS A 126 31.00 -10.33 6.00
CA HIS A 126 31.60 -9.84 4.76
C HIS A 126 31.05 -10.50 3.47
N GLN A 127 29.74 -10.51 3.29
CA GLN A 127 29.11 -10.86 2.02
C GLN A 127 29.05 -9.60 1.17
N LYS A 128 30.00 -9.53 0.23
CA LYS A 128 30.04 -8.51 -0.81
C LYS A 128 29.49 -9.07 -2.10
N THR A 129 28.65 -8.30 -2.78
CA THR A 129 28.28 -8.56 -4.17
C THR A 129 28.30 -7.28 -5.00
N THR A 130 28.44 -7.45 -6.30
CA THR A 130 28.39 -6.36 -7.27
C THR A 130 27.13 -6.50 -8.09
N ILE A 131 26.35 -5.42 -8.14
CA ILE A 131 25.14 -5.32 -8.94
C ILE A 131 25.34 -4.21 -9.97
N THR A 132 25.22 -4.58 -11.23
CA THR A 132 25.36 -3.66 -12.36
C THR A 132 23.98 -3.27 -12.85
N ILE A 133 23.70 -1.96 -12.87
CA ILE A 133 22.49 -1.41 -13.46
C ILE A 133 22.87 -0.75 -14.78
N LYS A 134 22.35 -1.29 -15.87
CA LYS A 134 22.54 -0.78 -17.22
C LYS A 134 21.26 -0.09 -17.69
N GLN A 135 21.37 1.19 -18.03
CA GLN A 135 20.31 1.99 -18.60
C GLN A 135 20.57 2.21 -20.09
N GLU A 136 19.68 1.67 -20.93
CA GLU A 136 19.66 1.88 -22.38
C GLU A 136 18.52 2.84 -22.76
N LYS A 137 18.35 3.13 -24.06
CA LYS A 137 17.32 4.07 -24.54
C LYS A 137 15.91 3.73 -24.03
N HIS A 138 15.58 2.43 -23.96
CA HIS A 138 14.25 1.93 -23.61
C HIS A 138 14.27 0.75 -22.64
N LYS A 139 15.44 0.41 -22.07
CA LYS A 139 15.59 -0.76 -21.23
C LYS A 139 16.37 -0.40 -19.98
N VAL A 140 15.95 -0.97 -18.85
CA VAL A 140 16.74 -1.02 -17.62
C VAL A 140 17.05 -2.47 -17.35
N THR A 141 18.33 -2.76 -17.13
CA THR A 141 18.81 -4.10 -16.86
C THR A 141 19.52 -4.09 -15.52
N ILE A 142 19.12 -4.98 -14.61
CA ILE A 142 19.82 -5.25 -13.36
C ILE A 142 20.53 -6.58 -13.52
N GLN A 143 21.84 -6.61 -13.30
CA GLN A 143 22.66 -7.80 -13.41
C GLN A 143 23.38 -8.05 -12.10
N HIS A 144 23.34 -9.30 -11.64
CA HIS A 144 23.96 -9.77 -10.41
C HIS A 144 24.80 -11.02 -10.71
N GLN A 145 26.04 -11.05 -10.25
CA GLN A 145 26.89 -12.22 -10.40
C GLN A 145 26.53 -13.27 -9.34
N ILE A 146 26.27 -14.50 -9.75
CA ILE A 146 26.00 -15.63 -8.86
C ILE A 146 27.33 -16.31 -8.53
N ASP A 147 27.69 -16.33 -7.25
CA ASP A 147 28.84 -17.09 -6.74
C ASP A 147 28.47 -18.57 -6.47
N ILE A 148 29.47 -19.46 -6.52
CA ILE A 148 29.40 -20.90 -6.22
C ILE A 148 28.64 -21.18 -4.93
N LEU A 149 28.88 -20.38 -3.89
CA LEU A 149 28.25 -20.56 -2.58
C LEU A 149 26.75 -20.25 -2.61
N HIS A 150 26.33 -19.27 -3.41
CA HIS A 150 24.91 -18.92 -3.61
C HIS A 150 24.21 -19.96 -4.48
N ALA A 151 24.85 -20.42 -5.56
CA ALA A 151 24.34 -21.49 -6.42
C ALA A 151 24.08 -22.81 -5.66
N LYS A 152 24.93 -23.14 -4.67
CA LYS A 152 24.75 -24.33 -3.82
C LYS A 152 23.53 -24.26 -2.90
N LYS A 153 23.15 -23.06 -2.41
CA LYS A 153 22.03 -22.88 -1.46
C LYS A 153 20.63 -23.05 -2.09
N GLN A 154 20.47 -22.83 -3.39
CA GLN A 154 19.18 -22.93 -4.11
C GLN A 154 19.22 -23.98 -5.22
N ARG A 155 19.83 -25.14 -4.96
CA ARG A 155 20.00 -26.25 -5.93
C ARG A 155 18.70 -26.64 -6.66
N SER A 156 17.53 -26.51 -6.03
CA SER A 156 16.23 -26.84 -6.62
C SER A 156 15.77 -25.94 -7.77
N CYS A 157 16.21 -24.67 -7.81
CA CYS A 157 15.74 -23.70 -8.81
C CYS A 157 16.62 -23.67 -10.07
N ILE A 158 17.81 -24.27 -10.00
CA ILE A 158 18.88 -24.12 -11.00
C ILE A 158 19.51 -25.46 -11.38
N ALA A 159 18.97 -26.58 -10.86
CA ALA A 159 19.45 -27.94 -11.13
C ALA A 159 19.52 -28.27 -12.63
N ASP A 160 18.57 -27.73 -13.41
CA ASP A 160 18.43 -28.04 -14.84
C ASP A 160 19.40 -27.26 -15.75
N LEU A 161 20.19 -26.32 -15.20
CA LEU A 161 21.00 -25.38 -16.00
C LEU A 161 22.50 -25.74 -16.08
N ASN A 162 22.91 -26.94 -15.62
CA ASN A 162 24.32 -27.39 -15.59
C ASN A 162 25.28 -26.32 -15.02
N CYS A 163 24.87 -25.68 -13.91
CA CYS A 163 25.50 -24.46 -13.42
C CYS A 163 26.96 -24.56 -13.00
N VAL A 164 27.45 -25.75 -12.63
CA VAL A 164 28.82 -25.91 -12.10
C VAL A 164 29.87 -25.63 -13.17
N SER A 165 29.57 -25.90 -14.46
CA SER A 165 30.50 -25.67 -15.56
C SER A 165 30.48 -24.25 -16.13
N ASN A 166 29.48 -23.42 -15.77
CA ASN A 166 29.25 -22.09 -16.36
C ASN A 166 29.55 -20.93 -15.40
N ILE A 167 30.41 -21.15 -14.41
CA ILE A 167 30.76 -20.14 -13.40
C ILE A 167 31.93 -19.26 -13.90
N PRO A 168 31.86 -17.92 -13.76
CA PRO A 168 30.78 -17.15 -13.16
C PRO A 168 29.53 -17.07 -14.05
N MET A 169 28.36 -17.20 -13.40
CA MET A 169 27.04 -17.08 -14.02
C MET A 169 26.39 -15.78 -13.53
N TYR A 170 25.60 -15.13 -14.37
CA TYR A 170 24.91 -13.89 -14.05
C TYR A 170 23.41 -14.08 -14.10
N GLU A 171 22.72 -13.53 -13.11
CA GLU A 171 21.29 -13.34 -13.11
C GLU A 171 20.99 -11.92 -13.59
N GLN A 172 20.08 -11.82 -14.56
CA GLN A 172 19.70 -10.55 -15.15
C GLN A 172 18.18 -10.38 -15.14
N VAL A 173 17.69 -9.25 -14.64
CA VAL A 173 16.31 -8.82 -14.81
C VAL A 173 16.28 -7.61 -15.74
N GLU A 174 15.60 -7.74 -16.88
CA GLU A 174 15.46 -6.68 -17.89
C GLU A 174 14.01 -6.18 -17.91
N PHE A 175 13.85 -4.86 -17.76
CA PHE A 175 12.60 -4.14 -17.94
C PHE A 175 12.65 -3.39 -19.28
N ASN A 176 11.80 -3.77 -20.23
CA ASN A 176 11.66 -3.07 -21.49
C ASN A 176 10.51 -2.06 -21.41
N ILE A 177 10.89 -0.82 -21.18
CA ILE A 177 9.99 0.31 -20.98
C ILE A 177 9.22 0.69 -22.25
N ARG A 178 9.69 0.30 -23.44
CA ARG A 178 9.02 0.62 -24.71
C ARG A 178 7.79 -0.23 -24.96
N ASN A 179 7.86 -1.53 -24.69
CA ASN A 179 6.78 -2.47 -24.98
C ASN A 179 6.15 -3.07 -23.72
N GLY A 180 6.68 -2.72 -22.55
CA GLY A 180 6.23 -3.15 -21.24
C GLY A 180 6.52 -4.59 -20.87
N HIS A 181 7.41 -5.26 -21.62
CA HIS A 181 7.83 -6.61 -21.29
C HIS A 181 8.94 -6.61 -20.25
N SER A 182 8.89 -7.59 -19.35
CA SER A 182 9.97 -7.90 -18.41
C SER A 182 10.41 -9.34 -18.57
N CYS A 183 11.72 -9.57 -18.52
CA CYS A 183 12.27 -10.93 -18.56
C CYS A 183 13.37 -11.11 -17.53
N ILE A 184 13.46 -12.34 -17.02
CA ILE A 184 14.63 -12.82 -16.28
C ILE A 184 15.49 -13.65 -17.23
N ARG A 185 16.81 -13.46 -17.16
CA ARG A 185 17.79 -14.21 -17.93
C ARG A 185 18.88 -14.72 -17.00
N TYR A 186 19.36 -15.91 -17.30
CA TYR A 186 20.59 -16.41 -16.75
C TYR A 186 21.64 -16.52 -17.85
N ILE A 187 22.82 -15.99 -17.58
CA ILE A 187 23.88 -15.79 -18.56
C ILE A 187 25.15 -16.45 -18.04
N GLY A 188 25.84 -17.19 -18.90
CA GLY A 188 27.12 -17.82 -18.58
C GLY A 188 28.31 -16.85 -18.63
N LYS A 189 29.51 -17.39 -18.52
CA LYS A 189 30.77 -16.63 -18.47
C LYS A 189 31.05 -15.78 -19.72
N ASP A 190 30.58 -16.22 -20.89
CA ASP A 190 30.84 -15.58 -22.20
C ASP A 190 29.60 -14.87 -22.78
N ASP A 191 28.76 -14.29 -21.91
CA ASP A 191 27.47 -13.69 -22.28
C ASP A 191 26.47 -14.67 -22.97
N THR A 192 26.75 -15.97 -22.92
CA THR A 192 25.88 -17.00 -23.50
C THR A 192 24.58 -17.11 -22.70
N PRO A 193 23.40 -16.91 -23.33
CA PRO A 193 22.13 -17.05 -22.63
C PRO A 193 21.86 -18.52 -22.32
N LEU A 194 21.81 -18.87 -21.04
CA LEU A 194 21.52 -20.22 -20.56
C LEU A 194 20.01 -20.43 -20.42
N TYR A 195 19.30 -19.38 -20.02
CA TYR A 195 17.85 -19.41 -19.81
C TYR A 195 17.25 -18.02 -19.93
N ILE A 196 16.06 -17.93 -20.51
CA ILE A 196 15.28 -16.70 -20.63
C ILE A 196 13.83 -17.02 -20.34
N LEU A 197 13.21 -16.26 -19.45
CA LEU A 197 11.78 -16.36 -19.16
C LEU A 197 11.12 -14.99 -19.17
N ASP A 198 10.01 -14.86 -19.89
CA ASP A 198 9.13 -13.70 -19.82
C ASP A 198 8.33 -13.75 -18.49
N ILE A 199 8.54 -12.74 -17.64
CA ILE A 199 7.92 -12.62 -16.31
C ILE A 199 6.84 -11.53 -16.28
N THR A 200 6.52 -10.91 -17.43
CA THR A 200 5.57 -9.78 -17.55
C THR A 200 4.23 -10.06 -16.90
N ASN A 201 3.71 -11.30 -17.04
CA ASN A 201 2.44 -11.73 -16.45
C ASN A 201 2.61 -12.70 -15.28
N LYS A 202 3.84 -12.94 -14.82
CA LYS A 202 4.19 -13.90 -13.76
C LYS A 202 5.29 -13.34 -12.86
N PRO A 203 5.11 -12.14 -12.27
CA PRO A 203 6.13 -11.51 -11.44
C PRO A 203 6.50 -12.35 -10.22
N THR A 204 5.58 -13.20 -9.72
CA THR A 204 5.84 -14.16 -8.63
C THR A 204 7.00 -15.11 -8.90
N THR A 205 7.40 -15.31 -10.17
CA THR A 205 8.58 -16.09 -10.54
C THR A 205 9.87 -15.53 -9.93
N LEU A 206 9.90 -14.22 -9.64
CA LEU A 206 11.02 -13.57 -8.94
C LEU A 206 11.16 -14.00 -7.48
N SER A 207 10.17 -14.69 -6.89
CA SER A 207 10.25 -15.13 -5.49
C SER A 207 11.45 -16.04 -5.21
N ASN A 208 11.95 -16.73 -6.23
CA ASN A 208 13.08 -17.65 -6.14
C ASN A 208 14.38 -17.06 -6.72
N CYS A 209 14.41 -15.76 -7.02
CA CYS A 209 15.52 -15.05 -7.67
C CYS A 209 16.52 -14.51 -6.63
N PHE A 210 17.83 -14.65 -6.86
CA PHE A 210 18.85 -14.10 -5.94
C PHE A 210 18.82 -12.57 -5.91
N LEU A 211 18.61 -11.96 -7.07
CA LEU A 211 18.57 -10.52 -7.25
C LEU A 211 17.42 -9.90 -6.44
N LYS A 212 16.32 -10.63 -6.21
CA LYS A 212 15.22 -10.16 -5.34
C LYS A 212 15.68 -9.93 -3.90
N GLU A 213 16.49 -10.83 -3.34
CA GLU A 213 17.00 -10.69 -1.96
C GLU A 213 17.80 -9.40 -1.81
N TRP A 214 18.76 -9.18 -2.71
CA TRP A 214 19.58 -7.97 -2.73
C TRP A 214 18.74 -6.72 -3.00
N PHE A 215 17.85 -6.77 -3.99
CA PHE A 215 16.99 -5.64 -4.35
C PHE A 215 16.11 -5.20 -3.17
N ASN A 216 15.48 -6.14 -2.47
CA ASN A 216 14.57 -5.83 -1.37
C ASN A 216 15.33 -5.32 -0.14
N ARG A 217 16.56 -5.80 0.09
CA ARG A 217 17.39 -5.43 1.24
C ARG A 217 18.08 -4.08 1.08
N PHE A 218 18.54 -3.73 -0.11
CA PHE A 218 19.40 -2.55 -0.36
C PHE A 218 18.64 -1.44 -1.09
N ASP A 219 18.29 -0.38 -0.37
CA ASP A 219 17.51 0.75 -0.91
C ASP A 219 18.29 1.54 -1.95
N ILE A 220 19.63 1.55 -1.90
CA ILE A 220 20.48 2.14 -2.94
C ILE A 220 20.25 1.50 -4.32
N ILE A 221 19.93 0.20 -4.37
CA ILE A 221 19.62 -0.51 -5.62
C ILE A 221 18.23 -0.08 -6.11
N LYS A 222 17.24 -0.08 -5.22
CA LYS A 222 15.87 0.37 -5.52
C LYS A 222 15.88 1.78 -6.10
N GLN A 223 16.60 2.69 -5.45
CA GLN A 223 16.72 4.08 -5.86
C GLN A 223 17.38 4.20 -7.23
N ALA A 224 18.46 3.47 -7.49
CA ALA A 224 19.12 3.49 -8.80
C ALA A 224 18.24 2.93 -9.94
N VAL A 225 17.45 1.89 -9.68
CA VAL A 225 16.48 1.34 -10.65
C VAL A 225 15.33 2.31 -10.87
N LYS A 226 14.79 2.89 -9.79
CA LYS A 226 13.76 3.94 -9.83
C LYS A 226 14.20 5.10 -10.70
N GLU A 227 15.37 5.67 -10.43
CA GLU A 227 15.96 6.77 -11.21
C GLU A 227 16.12 6.38 -12.68
N SER A 228 16.64 5.19 -12.96
CA SER A 228 16.83 4.70 -14.34
C SER A 228 15.50 4.60 -15.09
N MET A 229 14.47 4.04 -14.46
CA MET A 229 13.15 3.91 -15.08
C MET A 229 12.46 5.26 -15.26
N GLN A 230 12.49 6.14 -14.25
CA GLN A 230 11.94 7.51 -14.33
C GLN A 230 12.64 8.30 -15.45
N ASN A 231 13.97 8.15 -15.59
CA ASN A 231 14.74 8.80 -16.64
C ASN A 231 14.33 8.38 -18.06
N ILE A 232 13.96 7.11 -18.26
CA ILE A 232 13.46 6.60 -19.55
C ILE A 232 12.00 7.00 -19.75
N ALA A 233 11.17 6.77 -18.74
CA ALA A 233 9.72 6.90 -18.79
C ALA A 233 9.24 8.36 -18.83
N LYS A 234 10.07 9.30 -18.33
CA LYS A 234 9.69 10.70 -18.10
C LYS A 234 8.44 10.86 -17.22
N THR A 235 8.20 9.90 -16.35
CA THR A 235 7.13 9.90 -15.36
C THR A 235 7.65 9.42 -14.01
N ILE A 236 6.95 9.78 -12.94
CA ILE A 236 7.27 9.38 -11.58
C ILE A 236 6.77 7.95 -11.35
N VAL A 237 7.68 7.04 -10.98
CA VAL A 237 7.31 5.73 -10.43
C VAL A 237 6.54 5.97 -9.11
N PRO A 238 5.28 5.51 -8.99
CA PRO A 238 4.50 5.70 -7.77
C PRO A 238 5.21 5.05 -6.57
N THR A 239 5.27 5.77 -5.44
CA THR A 239 6.03 5.36 -4.23
C THR A 239 5.56 4.03 -3.64
N ASN A 240 4.24 3.75 -3.66
CA ASN A 240 3.69 2.49 -3.17
C ASN A 240 4.11 1.26 -4.00
N PHE A 241 4.74 1.48 -5.17
CA PHE A 241 5.20 0.43 -6.07
C PHE A 241 6.73 0.34 -6.14
N SER A 242 7.49 1.10 -5.33
CA SER A 242 8.97 1.07 -5.37
C SER A 242 9.64 0.10 -4.40
N ASP A 243 8.87 -0.69 -3.65
CA ASP A 243 9.44 -1.46 -2.52
C ASP A 243 9.96 -2.84 -2.90
N THR A 244 9.39 -3.46 -3.93
CA THR A 244 9.73 -4.84 -4.34
C THR A 244 10.03 -4.93 -5.83
N LEU A 245 10.89 -5.88 -6.20
CA LEU A 245 11.27 -6.12 -7.59
C LEU A 245 10.05 -6.51 -8.47
N GLU A 246 9.09 -7.23 -7.91
CA GLU A 246 7.82 -7.58 -8.56
C GLU A 246 6.99 -6.34 -8.93
N ASN A 247 6.96 -5.34 -8.07
CA ASN A 247 6.24 -4.10 -8.36
C ASN A 247 6.87 -3.34 -9.53
N TYR A 248 8.19 -3.45 -9.73
CA TYR A 248 8.84 -2.90 -10.93
C TYR A 248 8.49 -3.66 -12.21
N VAL A 249 8.27 -4.98 -12.14
CA VAL A 249 7.69 -5.73 -13.26
C VAL A 249 6.29 -5.22 -13.56
N PHE A 250 5.46 -5.01 -12.53
CA PHE A 250 4.12 -4.45 -12.70
C PHE A 250 4.14 -3.05 -13.31
N PHE A 251 4.99 -2.15 -12.80
CA PHE A 251 5.18 -0.80 -13.34
C PHE A 251 5.65 -0.82 -14.80
N SER A 252 6.55 -1.75 -15.16
CA SER A 252 7.05 -1.86 -16.53
C SER A 252 5.92 -2.09 -17.55
N ARG A 253 4.80 -2.72 -17.16
CA ARG A 253 3.67 -2.99 -18.05
C ARG A 253 2.90 -1.74 -18.45
N PHE A 254 2.88 -0.69 -17.62
CA PHE A 254 2.05 0.51 -17.84
C PHE A 254 2.87 1.79 -17.78
N VAL A 255 4.10 1.74 -18.28
CA VAL A 255 5.01 2.88 -18.14
C VAL A 255 4.43 4.12 -18.83
N GLY A 256 4.38 5.24 -18.09
CA GLY A 256 3.80 6.50 -18.54
C GLY A 256 2.35 6.71 -18.13
N PHE A 257 1.70 5.72 -17.50
CA PHE A 257 0.33 5.85 -17.01
C PHE A 257 0.29 6.64 -15.70
N ASP A 258 -0.86 7.24 -15.43
CA ASP A 258 -1.08 8.02 -14.23
C ASP A 258 -1.03 7.14 -12.96
N ALA A 259 -0.51 7.66 -11.85
CA ALA A 259 -0.44 6.93 -10.59
C ALA A 259 -1.83 6.46 -10.11
N SER A 260 -2.87 7.27 -10.32
CA SER A 260 -4.25 6.91 -9.97
C SER A 260 -4.75 5.69 -10.75
N PHE A 261 -4.29 5.49 -11.99
CA PHE A 261 -4.62 4.29 -12.76
C PHE A 261 -4.09 3.03 -12.07
N TYR A 262 -2.82 3.03 -11.65
CA TYR A 262 -2.21 1.90 -10.94
C TYR A 262 -2.95 1.53 -9.65
N MET A 263 -3.45 2.52 -8.92
CA MET A 263 -4.19 2.32 -7.67
C MET A 263 -5.60 1.77 -7.90
N ALA A 264 -6.18 2.07 -9.06
CA ALA A 264 -7.52 1.62 -9.42
C ALA A 264 -7.54 0.33 -10.25
N MET A 265 -6.41 -0.21 -10.68
CA MET A 265 -6.40 -1.47 -11.44
C MET A 265 -6.83 -2.65 -10.55
N PRO A 266 -7.81 -3.48 -10.96
CA PRO A 266 -8.20 -4.64 -10.17
C PRO A 266 -7.25 -5.79 -10.48
N TYR A 267 -6.26 -5.99 -9.61
CA TYR A 267 -5.36 -7.14 -9.64
C TYR A 267 -5.30 -7.82 -8.28
N HIS A 268 -5.00 -9.12 -8.30
CA HIS A 268 -4.82 -9.90 -7.10
C HIS A 268 -3.46 -9.57 -6.46
N LYS A 269 -3.46 -9.11 -5.20
CA LYS A 269 -2.28 -8.52 -4.52
C LYS A 269 -1.05 -9.45 -4.45
N THR A 270 -1.24 -10.76 -4.39
CA THR A 270 -0.12 -11.73 -4.26
C THR A 270 0.31 -12.33 -5.59
N THR A 271 -0.62 -12.54 -6.52
CA THR A 271 -0.32 -13.19 -7.80
C THR A 271 -0.08 -12.19 -8.93
N TYR A 272 -0.47 -10.92 -8.73
CA TYR A 272 -0.42 -9.85 -9.72
C TYR A 272 -1.21 -10.15 -11.01
N ILE A 273 -2.12 -11.12 -10.93
CA ILE A 273 -3.05 -11.47 -12.00
C ILE A 273 -4.16 -10.44 -12.01
N PHE A 274 -4.44 -9.89 -13.19
CA PHE A 274 -5.57 -8.99 -13.38
C PHE A 274 -6.90 -9.71 -13.28
N HIS A 275 -7.91 -8.98 -12.83
CA HIS A 275 -9.30 -9.40 -13.01
C HIS A 275 -9.54 -9.75 -14.49
N GLU A 276 -10.36 -10.77 -14.76
CA GLU A 276 -10.51 -11.37 -16.09
C GLU A 276 -10.83 -10.36 -17.20
N HIS A 277 -11.58 -9.32 -16.86
CA HIS A 277 -11.95 -8.22 -17.78
C HIS A 277 -10.80 -7.25 -18.12
N PHE A 278 -9.69 -7.29 -17.39
CA PHE A 278 -8.50 -6.42 -17.56
C PHE A 278 -7.32 -7.13 -18.23
N THR A 279 -7.54 -8.29 -18.84
CA THR A 279 -6.48 -9.16 -19.37
C THR A 279 -5.92 -8.71 -20.73
N ASN A 280 -6.63 -7.86 -21.49
CA ASN A 280 -6.23 -7.51 -22.87
C ASN A 280 -5.25 -6.32 -22.96
N LEU A 281 -4.06 -6.49 -22.39
CA LEU A 281 -2.99 -5.48 -22.34
C LEU A 281 -2.45 -5.07 -23.71
N LYS A 282 -2.59 -5.95 -24.72
CA LYS A 282 -2.16 -5.68 -26.11
C LYS A 282 -2.80 -4.41 -26.67
N ARG A 283 -4.00 -4.06 -26.21
CA ARG A 283 -4.72 -2.84 -26.63
C ARG A 283 -3.94 -1.57 -26.34
N LEU A 284 -3.14 -1.52 -25.27
CA LEU A 284 -2.42 -0.30 -24.88
C LEU A 284 -1.09 -0.13 -25.61
N HIS A 285 -0.39 -1.24 -25.86
CA HIS A 285 0.91 -1.20 -26.52
C HIS A 285 0.80 -1.03 -28.04
N ASN A 286 -0.37 -1.35 -28.62
CA ASN A 286 -0.63 -1.16 -30.04
C ASN A 286 -1.57 0.03 -30.27
N GLN A 287 -1.00 1.17 -30.66
CA GLN A 287 -1.75 2.40 -30.96
C GLN A 287 -2.84 2.20 -32.03
N LYS A 288 -2.59 1.35 -33.04
CA LYS A 288 -3.58 1.06 -34.08
C LYS A 288 -4.78 0.34 -33.48
N THR A 289 -4.56 -0.71 -32.70
CA THR A 289 -5.62 -1.44 -32.00
C THR A 289 -6.36 -0.56 -31.00
N ALA A 290 -5.64 0.27 -30.21
CA ALA A 290 -6.25 1.24 -29.30
C ALA A 290 -7.21 2.19 -30.03
N LEU A 291 -6.78 2.71 -31.17
CA LEU A 291 -7.56 3.63 -31.98
C LEU A 291 -8.78 2.94 -32.58
N GLU A 292 -8.64 1.75 -33.14
CA GLU A 292 -9.75 0.96 -33.71
C GLU A 292 -10.87 0.73 -32.69
N TYR A 293 -10.52 0.30 -31.47
CA TYR A 293 -11.48 0.12 -30.38
C TYR A 293 -12.11 1.42 -29.90
N LEU A 294 -11.34 2.50 -29.79
CA LEU A 294 -11.90 3.79 -29.43
C LEU A 294 -12.91 4.26 -30.49
N MET A 295 -12.56 4.12 -31.77
CA MET A 295 -13.39 4.56 -32.90
C MET A 295 -14.68 3.77 -33.05
N SER A 296 -14.81 2.57 -32.46
CA SER A 296 -16.07 1.83 -32.44
C SER A 296 -17.12 2.43 -31.49
N LEU A 297 -16.75 3.38 -30.63
CA LEU A 297 -17.65 3.98 -29.64
C LEU A 297 -18.27 5.29 -30.17
N PRO A 298 -19.54 5.59 -29.85
CA PRO A 298 -20.25 6.76 -30.38
C PRO A 298 -19.60 8.10 -30.00
N PHE A 299 -19.10 8.23 -28.76
CA PHE A 299 -18.47 9.46 -28.27
C PHE A 299 -17.11 9.76 -28.94
N SER A 300 -16.51 8.77 -29.61
CA SER A 300 -15.18 8.90 -30.23
C SER A 300 -15.16 9.88 -31.40
N LYS A 301 -16.33 10.25 -31.96
CA LYS A 301 -16.44 11.30 -32.98
C LYS A 301 -15.93 12.65 -32.47
N ASN A 302 -16.03 12.89 -31.16
CA ASN A 302 -15.56 14.13 -30.56
C ASN A 302 -14.04 14.15 -30.35
N LYS A 303 -13.36 15.13 -30.96
CA LYS A 303 -11.89 15.27 -30.89
C LYS A 303 -11.37 15.50 -29.47
N SER A 304 -12.11 16.23 -28.64
CA SER A 304 -11.71 16.54 -27.25
C SER A 304 -11.70 15.29 -26.37
N ILE A 305 -12.73 14.45 -26.51
CA ILE A 305 -12.83 13.17 -25.79
C ILE A 305 -11.66 12.26 -26.20
N ARG A 306 -11.40 12.11 -27.50
CA ARG A 306 -10.25 11.31 -27.99
C ARG A 306 -8.93 11.80 -27.40
N LYS A 307 -8.70 13.12 -27.40
CA LYS A 307 -7.47 13.72 -26.87
C LYS A 307 -7.29 13.40 -25.37
N LEU A 308 -8.36 13.44 -24.58
CA LEU A 308 -8.31 13.10 -23.16
C LEU A 308 -7.98 11.62 -22.93
N ILE A 309 -8.63 10.71 -23.66
CA ILE A 309 -8.37 9.27 -23.55
C ILE A 309 -6.94 8.91 -23.95
N PHE A 310 -6.39 9.51 -25.01
CA PHE A 310 -4.99 9.24 -25.39
C PHE A 310 -3.97 9.89 -24.45
N ARG A 311 -4.33 10.98 -23.77
CA ARG A 311 -3.50 11.58 -22.72
C ARG A 311 -3.50 10.73 -21.45
N ASN A 312 -4.60 10.05 -21.16
CA ASN A 312 -4.75 9.13 -20.03
C ASN A 312 -5.13 7.73 -20.52
N GLN A 313 -4.14 7.00 -21.05
CA GLN A 313 -4.34 5.71 -21.70
C GLN A 313 -4.98 4.64 -20.80
N GLY A 314 -4.94 4.82 -19.47
CA GLY A 314 -5.64 3.93 -18.53
C GLY A 314 -7.15 3.85 -18.79
N LEU A 315 -7.74 4.91 -19.35
CA LEU A 315 -9.16 4.95 -19.71
C LEU A 315 -9.54 3.93 -20.79
N LEU A 316 -8.57 3.43 -21.58
CA LEU A 316 -8.82 2.40 -22.59
C LEU A 316 -9.22 1.05 -21.99
N PHE A 317 -8.91 0.79 -20.72
CA PHE A 317 -9.41 -0.40 -20.02
C PHE A 317 -10.87 -0.30 -19.60
N TYR A 318 -11.34 0.92 -19.40
CA TYR A 318 -12.66 1.23 -18.88
C TYR A 318 -13.59 1.78 -19.97
N LEU A 319 -13.35 1.43 -21.23
CA LEU A 319 -14.16 1.94 -22.35
C LEU A 319 -15.66 1.61 -22.20
N PRO A 320 -16.08 0.41 -21.76
CA PRO A 320 -17.49 0.13 -21.48
C PRO A 320 -18.08 1.04 -20.41
N GLU A 321 -17.34 1.28 -19.33
CA GLU A 321 -17.75 2.13 -18.22
C GLU A 321 -17.78 3.60 -18.63
N CYS A 322 -16.82 4.04 -19.46
CA CYS A 322 -16.80 5.36 -20.07
C CYS A 322 -18.02 5.58 -20.97
N LEU A 323 -18.43 4.56 -21.73
CA LEU A 323 -19.64 4.62 -22.55
C LEU A 323 -20.90 4.74 -21.69
N SER A 324 -21.00 3.94 -20.63
CA SER A 324 -22.10 4.02 -19.68
C SER A 324 -22.19 5.42 -19.06
N LEU A 325 -21.07 5.96 -18.58
CA LEU A 325 -20.98 7.30 -18.01
C LEU A 325 -21.32 8.39 -19.04
N TYR A 326 -20.84 8.26 -20.28
CA TYR A 326 -21.17 9.19 -21.36
C TYR A 326 -22.66 9.22 -21.67
N ASN A 327 -23.30 8.06 -21.76
CA ASN A 327 -24.73 7.93 -22.03
C ASN A 327 -25.58 8.54 -20.90
N VAL A 328 -25.08 8.47 -19.66
CA VAL A 328 -25.74 9.06 -18.48
C VAL A 328 -25.59 10.58 -18.44
N ILE A 329 -24.40 11.10 -18.71
CA ILE A 329 -24.12 12.54 -18.66
C ILE A 329 -24.74 13.25 -19.87
N ASN A 330 -24.64 12.64 -21.06
CA ASN A 330 -25.15 13.14 -22.34
C ASN A 330 -24.79 14.61 -22.66
N ASP A 331 -23.66 15.07 -22.14
CA ASP A 331 -23.07 16.39 -22.37
C ASP A 331 -21.55 16.22 -22.52
N VAL A 332 -21.03 16.65 -23.67
CA VAL A 332 -19.61 16.48 -24.01
C VAL A 332 -18.69 17.22 -23.04
N ASN A 333 -19.05 18.43 -22.63
CA ASN A 333 -18.20 19.27 -21.79
C ASN A 333 -18.15 18.73 -20.37
N VAL A 334 -19.31 18.37 -19.81
CA VAL A 334 -19.39 17.76 -18.48
C VAL A 334 -18.68 16.40 -18.47
N PHE A 335 -18.84 15.59 -19.52
CA PHE A 335 -18.14 14.32 -19.66
C PHE A 335 -16.62 14.52 -19.72
N CYS A 336 -16.13 15.46 -20.53
CA CYS A 336 -14.70 15.79 -20.60
C CYS A 336 -14.16 16.26 -19.24
N ASN A 337 -14.91 17.10 -18.51
CA ASN A 337 -14.53 17.54 -17.16
C ASN A 337 -14.47 16.36 -16.18
N THR A 338 -15.40 15.42 -16.30
CA THR A 338 -15.44 14.21 -15.47
C THR A 338 -14.27 13.28 -15.79
N LEU A 339 -13.93 13.09 -17.08
CA LEU A 339 -12.74 12.32 -17.49
C LEU A 339 -11.43 12.93 -16.99
N GLY A 340 -11.39 14.26 -16.80
CA GLY A 340 -10.25 14.97 -16.23
C GLY A 340 -10.20 15.00 -14.71
N SER A 341 -11.19 14.42 -14.02
CA SER A 341 -11.26 14.38 -12.56
C SER A 341 -10.19 13.47 -11.95
N LYS A 342 -9.66 13.84 -10.78
CA LYS A 342 -8.74 12.97 -10.00
C LYS A 342 -9.40 11.67 -9.53
N TYR A 343 -10.73 11.60 -9.49
CA TYR A 343 -11.51 10.42 -9.10
C TYR A 343 -11.99 9.58 -10.28
N ILE A 344 -11.53 9.85 -11.51
CA ILE A 344 -12.09 9.20 -12.70
C ILE A 344 -11.99 7.67 -12.62
N PHE A 345 -10.85 7.13 -12.19
CA PHE A 345 -10.72 5.68 -12.11
C PHE A 345 -11.52 5.08 -10.97
N ASP A 346 -11.73 5.80 -9.87
CA ASP A 346 -12.61 5.34 -8.80
C ASP A 346 -14.08 5.28 -9.27
N ILE A 347 -14.53 6.29 -10.04
CA ILE A 347 -15.86 6.31 -10.67
C ILE A 347 -16.03 5.14 -11.64
N LEU A 348 -15.04 4.90 -12.50
CA LEU A 348 -15.10 3.82 -13.48
C LEU A 348 -15.04 2.45 -12.78
N MET A 349 -14.26 2.31 -11.71
CA MET A 349 -14.23 1.10 -10.90
C MET A 349 -15.57 0.84 -10.20
N LEU A 350 -16.24 1.89 -9.71
CA LEU A 350 -17.58 1.78 -9.15
C LEU A 350 -18.60 1.25 -10.18
N PHE A 351 -18.50 1.70 -11.43
CA PHE A 351 -19.34 1.19 -12.52
C PHE A 351 -18.98 -0.25 -12.87
N HIS A 352 -17.69 -0.60 -12.83
CA HIS A 352 -17.22 -1.94 -13.11
C HIS A 352 -17.72 -2.96 -12.08
N LEU A 353 -17.52 -2.68 -10.79
CA LEU A 353 -17.89 -3.59 -9.68
C LEU A 353 -19.39 -3.58 -9.40
N HIS A 354 -20.05 -2.45 -9.60
CA HIS A 354 -21.48 -2.29 -9.36
C HIS A 354 -22.16 -1.67 -10.59
N PRO A 355 -22.44 -2.46 -11.64
CA PRO A 355 -22.99 -1.96 -12.90
C PRO A 355 -24.27 -1.13 -12.74
N ASN A 356 -25.09 -1.41 -11.72
CA ASN A 356 -26.34 -0.69 -11.45
C ASN A 356 -26.12 0.74 -10.92
N THR A 357 -24.90 1.12 -10.53
CA THR A 357 -24.62 2.45 -9.98
C THR A 357 -24.87 3.57 -11.00
N HIS A 358 -24.85 3.27 -12.30
CA HIS A 358 -25.28 4.20 -13.36
C HIS A 358 -26.69 4.79 -13.12
N ILE A 359 -27.58 4.08 -12.42
CA ILE A 359 -28.93 4.54 -12.04
C ILE A 359 -28.86 5.82 -11.22
N PHE A 360 -28.00 5.85 -10.20
CA PHE A 360 -27.80 7.05 -9.38
C PHE A 360 -27.35 8.23 -10.25
N PHE A 361 -26.34 8.03 -11.09
CA PHE A 361 -25.79 9.10 -11.91
C PHE A 361 -26.83 9.64 -12.90
N ARG A 362 -27.62 8.74 -13.51
CA ARG A 362 -28.73 9.11 -14.38
C ARG A 362 -29.77 9.95 -13.66
N ASP A 363 -30.21 9.49 -12.50
CA ASP A 363 -31.25 10.18 -11.74
C ASP A 363 -30.72 11.52 -11.21
N CYS A 364 -29.47 11.57 -10.76
CA CYS A 364 -28.79 12.79 -10.33
C CYS A 364 -28.71 13.82 -11.47
N CYS A 365 -28.27 13.41 -12.66
CA CYS A 365 -28.27 14.27 -13.86
C CYS A 365 -29.67 14.80 -14.17
N LYS A 366 -30.70 13.95 -14.04
CA LYS A 366 -32.10 14.33 -14.30
C LYS A 366 -32.63 15.35 -13.30
N VAL A 367 -32.29 15.20 -12.01
CA VAL A 367 -32.85 16.02 -10.92
C VAL A 367 -32.06 17.32 -10.71
N LYS A 368 -30.73 17.28 -10.81
CA LYS A 368 -29.85 18.42 -10.47
C LYS A 368 -29.09 18.99 -11.66
N GLY A 369 -29.16 18.35 -12.83
CA GLY A 369 -28.33 18.67 -13.98
C GLY A 369 -26.97 17.97 -13.93
N ALA A 370 -26.42 17.68 -15.12
CA ALA A 370 -25.17 16.91 -15.24
C ALA A 370 -23.95 17.63 -14.65
N SER A 371 -23.90 18.96 -14.72
CA SER A 371 -22.78 19.77 -14.22
C SER A 371 -22.51 19.57 -12.73
N VAL A 372 -23.52 19.23 -11.94
CA VAL A 372 -23.41 19.00 -10.49
C VAL A 372 -22.41 17.90 -10.17
N LEU A 373 -22.33 16.85 -10.97
CA LEU A 373 -21.35 15.77 -10.79
C LEU A 373 -19.93 16.31 -10.94
N SER A 374 -19.66 17.07 -12.02
CA SER A 374 -18.34 17.67 -12.26
C SER A 374 -17.92 18.66 -11.17
N HIS A 375 -18.85 19.46 -10.66
CA HIS A 375 -18.61 20.36 -9.52
C HIS A 375 -18.32 19.59 -8.23
N LYS A 376 -19.08 18.51 -7.98
CA LYS A 376 -18.92 17.68 -6.78
C LYS A 376 -17.54 17.03 -6.74
N PHE A 377 -17.10 16.43 -7.85
CA PHE A 377 -15.77 15.81 -7.93
C PHE A 377 -14.61 16.81 -7.88
N SER A 378 -14.86 18.07 -8.21
CA SER A 378 -13.87 19.15 -8.10
C SER A 378 -13.87 19.83 -6.73
N SER A 379 -14.78 19.48 -5.83
CA SER A 379 -14.89 20.10 -4.51
C SER A 379 -13.78 19.65 -3.56
N THR A 380 -13.23 20.59 -2.79
CA THR A 380 -12.18 20.32 -1.79
C THR A 380 -12.68 19.48 -0.62
N ASN A 381 -13.96 19.59 -0.26
CA ASN A 381 -14.58 18.90 0.89
C ASN A 381 -15.25 17.58 0.47
N PHE A 382 -14.88 17.02 -0.67
CA PHE A 382 -15.48 15.80 -1.19
C PHE A 382 -14.74 14.56 -0.68
N ASN A 383 -15.46 13.72 0.06
CA ASN A 383 -15.03 12.39 0.47
C ASN A 383 -15.56 11.34 -0.53
N TRP A 384 -14.65 10.62 -1.19
CA TRP A 384 -15.01 9.57 -2.14
C TRP A 384 -15.69 8.37 -1.46
N TYR A 385 -15.23 7.96 -0.28
CA TYR A 385 -15.71 6.76 0.41
C TYR A 385 -17.20 6.90 0.79
N ASP A 386 -17.55 8.02 1.43
CA ASP A 386 -18.94 8.31 1.83
C ASP A 386 -19.85 8.42 0.60
N PHE A 387 -19.34 9.02 -0.47
CA PHE A 387 -20.08 9.14 -1.73
C PHE A 387 -20.33 7.77 -2.37
N GLN A 388 -19.31 6.91 -2.44
CA GLN A 388 -19.42 5.57 -2.99
C GLN A 388 -20.48 4.75 -2.24
N ASN A 389 -20.42 4.71 -0.91
CA ASN A 389 -21.39 3.98 -0.09
C ASN A 389 -22.81 4.50 -0.31
N TYR A 390 -22.98 5.82 -0.35
CA TYR A 390 -24.28 6.43 -0.62
C TYR A 390 -24.84 6.06 -2.00
N VAL A 391 -24.01 6.05 -3.03
CA VAL A 391 -24.42 5.65 -4.38
C VAL A 391 -24.87 4.19 -4.40
N ILE A 392 -24.12 3.29 -3.77
CA ILE A 392 -24.45 1.86 -3.68
C ILE A 392 -25.76 1.67 -2.91
N ASN A 393 -25.91 2.33 -1.77
CA ASN A 393 -27.11 2.27 -0.94
C ASN A 393 -28.32 2.79 -1.70
N TYR A 394 -28.23 3.95 -2.36
CA TYR A 394 -29.29 4.49 -3.19
C TYR A 394 -29.74 3.51 -4.29
N CYS A 395 -28.80 2.85 -4.95
CA CYS A 395 -29.12 1.91 -6.02
C CYS A 395 -29.72 0.60 -5.49
N SER A 396 -29.59 0.32 -4.20
CA SER A 396 -30.21 -0.82 -3.52
C SER A 396 -31.65 -0.53 -3.05
N LEU A 397 -32.04 0.75 -3.01
CA LEU A 397 -33.41 1.16 -2.68
C LEU A 397 -34.41 0.78 -3.76
N ASN A 398 -35.65 0.56 -3.35
CA ASN A 398 -36.74 0.43 -4.31
C ASN A 398 -37.08 1.79 -4.96
N HIS A 399 -37.84 1.76 -6.05
CA HIS A 399 -38.16 2.97 -6.83
C HIS A 399 -38.92 4.05 -6.03
N ILE A 400 -39.73 3.68 -5.02
CA ILE A 400 -40.46 4.65 -4.19
C ILE A 400 -39.48 5.39 -3.27
N GLU A 401 -38.57 4.66 -2.64
CA GLU A 401 -37.53 5.19 -1.77
C GLU A 401 -36.52 6.05 -2.54
N GLN A 402 -36.10 5.60 -3.72
CA GLN A 402 -35.27 6.41 -4.63
C GLN A 402 -35.93 7.76 -4.93
N LYS A 403 -37.23 7.78 -5.26
CA LYS A 403 -37.98 9.03 -5.46
C LYS A 403 -38.06 9.89 -4.21
N SER A 404 -38.19 9.28 -3.03
CA SER A 404 -38.18 10.00 -1.75
C SER A 404 -36.82 10.67 -1.53
N GLU A 405 -35.73 9.94 -1.78
CA GLU A 405 -34.36 10.44 -1.64
C GLU A 405 -34.05 11.55 -2.65
N GLN A 406 -34.46 11.40 -3.91
CA GLN A 406 -34.35 12.43 -4.94
C GLN A 406 -35.00 13.76 -4.52
N LYS A 407 -36.10 13.75 -3.75
CA LYS A 407 -36.74 14.97 -3.25
C LYS A 407 -35.86 15.70 -2.24
N LYS A 408 -35.03 14.98 -1.46
CA LYS A 408 -34.11 15.56 -0.47
C LYS A 408 -32.90 16.24 -1.12
N TRP A 409 -32.51 15.79 -2.32
CA TRP A 409 -31.34 16.31 -3.05
C TRP A 409 -31.35 17.82 -3.30
N LYS A 410 -32.52 18.47 -3.27
CA LYS A 410 -32.63 19.94 -3.36
C LYS A 410 -31.83 20.65 -2.26
N LYS A 411 -31.74 20.07 -1.05
CA LYS A 411 -31.01 20.64 0.09
C LYS A 411 -29.54 20.19 0.16
N GLY A 412 -29.12 19.27 -0.70
CA GLY A 412 -27.79 18.67 -0.69
C GLY A 412 -27.85 17.14 -0.73
N PHE A 413 -26.69 16.51 -0.87
CA PHE A 413 -26.56 15.07 -0.62
C PHE A 413 -26.26 14.88 0.86
N TYR A 414 -27.11 14.13 1.56
CA TYR A 414 -26.91 13.81 2.97
C TYR A 414 -26.35 12.39 3.07
N PHE A 415 -25.03 12.31 3.18
CA PHE A 415 -24.30 11.06 3.31
C PHE A 415 -24.37 10.59 4.78
N PHE A 416 -25.51 10.07 5.21
CA PHE A 416 -25.60 9.39 6.50
C PHE A 416 -25.24 7.91 6.32
N ASN A 417 -24.33 7.43 7.16
CA ASN A 417 -23.94 6.02 7.27
C ASN A 417 -25.01 5.15 7.92
N ASP A 418 -26.03 5.77 8.49
CA ASP A 418 -27.22 5.03 8.91
C ASP A 418 -27.91 4.61 7.62
N MET A 419 -27.87 3.29 7.32
CA MET A 419 -28.83 2.68 6.40
C MET A 419 -30.15 3.39 6.63
N ILE A 420 -30.70 4.01 5.58
CA ILE A 420 -31.92 4.82 5.62
C ILE A 420 -32.84 4.18 6.64
N SER A 421 -32.91 4.77 7.84
CA SER A 421 -33.53 4.11 8.98
C SER A 421 -35.00 4.04 8.65
N THR A 422 -35.41 2.87 8.16
CA THR A 422 -36.78 2.71 7.72
C THR A 422 -37.62 2.82 8.99
N PRO A 423 -38.63 3.70 9.05
CA PRO A 423 -39.52 3.80 10.21
C PRO A 423 -40.46 2.58 10.31
N TYR A 424 -40.11 1.49 9.63
CA TYR A 424 -40.93 0.32 9.43
C TYR A 424 -40.34 -0.85 10.19
N SER A 425 -41.23 -1.66 10.76
CA SER A 425 -40.82 -2.92 11.37
C SER A 425 -40.35 -3.89 10.28
N LEU A 426 -39.06 -4.24 10.30
CA LEU A 426 -38.46 -5.17 9.36
C LEU A 426 -38.31 -6.55 9.99
N PRO A 427 -38.52 -7.65 9.24
CA PRO A 427 -38.09 -8.98 9.64
C PRO A 427 -36.64 -9.01 10.14
N LEU A 428 -36.39 -9.68 11.27
CA LEU A 428 -35.00 -10.01 11.63
C LEU A 428 -34.43 -11.01 10.62
N THR A 429 -33.17 -10.82 10.22
CA THR A 429 -32.46 -11.69 9.25
C THR A 429 -32.40 -13.14 9.73
N HIS A 430 -32.13 -13.33 11.02
CA HIS A 430 -32.06 -14.65 11.65
C HIS A 430 -33.15 -14.80 12.71
N ARG A 431 -34.35 -15.20 12.27
CA ARG A 431 -35.45 -15.53 13.18
C ARG A 431 -35.18 -16.87 13.84
N LEU A 432 -35.37 -16.92 15.16
CA LEU A 432 -35.42 -18.18 15.87
C LEU A 432 -36.78 -18.83 15.62
N SER A 433 -36.78 -20.15 15.50
CA SER A 433 -38.03 -20.90 15.33
C SER A 433 -38.91 -20.75 16.57
N SER A 434 -40.23 -20.77 16.39
CA SER A 434 -41.19 -20.59 17.50
C SER A 434 -41.09 -21.65 18.59
N ASN A 435 -40.45 -22.78 18.31
CA ASN A 435 -40.14 -23.82 19.31
C ASN A 435 -39.22 -23.33 20.45
N VAL A 436 -38.47 -22.24 20.25
CA VAL A 436 -37.65 -21.66 21.33
C VAL A 436 -38.48 -20.88 22.35
N ASN A 437 -39.75 -20.59 22.04
CA ASN A 437 -40.67 -19.95 22.96
C ASN A 437 -41.15 -20.95 23.99
N GLY A 438 -41.20 -20.55 25.26
CA GLY A 438 -41.64 -21.43 26.33
C GLY A 438 -41.49 -20.81 27.71
N ALA A 439 -41.94 -21.53 28.74
CA ALA A 439 -41.80 -21.10 30.12
C ALA A 439 -40.91 -22.07 30.90
N ILE A 440 -39.93 -21.56 31.63
CA ILE A 440 -39.06 -22.35 32.50
C ILE A 440 -39.01 -21.68 33.87
N ARG A 441 -39.38 -22.42 34.91
CA ARG A 441 -39.39 -21.95 36.32
C ARG A 441 -40.10 -20.59 36.50
N GLY A 442 -41.20 -20.36 35.76
CA GLY A 442 -41.98 -19.11 35.81
C GLY A 442 -41.46 -17.96 34.93
N TYR A 443 -40.33 -18.15 34.24
CA TYR A 443 -39.79 -17.20 33.26
C TYR A 443 -40.24 -17.56 31.85
N GLU A 444 -40.82 -16.60 31.14
CA GLU A 444 -41.26 -16.76 29.75
C GLU A 444 -40.15 -16.32 28.79
N PHE A 445 -39.80 -17.19 27.85
CA PHE A 445 -38.86 -16.94 26.77
C PHE A 445 -39.63 -16.70 25.47
N ILE A 446 -39.35 -15.59 24.80
CA ILE A 446 -40.06 -15.17 23.60
C ILE A 446 -39.05 -14.73 22.54
N ALA A 447 -39.00 -15.42 21.41
CA ALA A 447 -38.25 -14.99 20.24
C ALA A 447 -38.88 -13.76 19.60
N LEU A 448 -38.03 -12.78 19.31
CA LEU A 448 -38.42 -11.58 18.57
C LEU A 448 -38.32 -11.86 17.06
N ASN A 449 -39.23 -11.31 16.29
CA ASN A 449 -39.38 -11.60 14.86
C ASN A 449 -39.08 -10.42 13.95
N ASN A 450 -39.11 -9.20 14.50
CA ASN A 450 -38.95 -7.96 13.76
C ASN A 450 -38.33 -6.84 14.61
N THR A 451 -37.88 -5.79 13.92
CA THR A 451 -37.19 -4.65 14.54
C THR A 451 -38.07 -3.85 15.49
N ALA A 452 -39.40 -3.79 15.30
CA ALA A 452 -40.30 -3.12 16.26
C ALA A 452 -40.39 -3.87 17.59
N GLU A 453 -40.44 -5.19 17.55
CA GLU A 453 -40.38 -6.02 18.76
C GLU A 453 -39.05 -5.83 19.50
N CYS A 454 -37.92 -5.77 18.77
CA CYS A 454 -36.61 -5.44 19.35
C CYS A 454 -36.61 -4.05 19.97
N TYR A 455 -37.17 -3.05 19.27
CA TYR A 455 -37.27 -1.68 19.76
C TYR A 455 -38.05 -1.62 21.07
N HIS A 456 -39.27 -2.16 21.11
CA HIS A 456 -40.12 -2.15 22.30
C HIS A 456 -39.50 -2.92 23.48
N ALA A 457 -38.87 -4.06 23.22
CA ALA A 457 -38.14 -4.78 24.25
C ALA A 457 -36.93 -4.00 24.75
N GLY A 458 -36.21 -3.34 23.85
CA GLY A 458 -35.07 -2.48 24.15
C GLY A 458 -35.43 -1.25 24.97
N GLU A 459 -36.56 -0.61 24.66
CA GLU A 459 -37.11 0.47 25.47
C GLU A 459 -37.44 0.00 26.88
N ALA A 460 -38.13 -1.14 27.02
CA ALA A 460 -38.52 -1.69 28.32
C ALA A 460 -37.31 -2.17 29.15
N LEU A 461 -36.26 -2.67 28.50
CA LEU A 461 -35.02 -3.10 29.14
C LEU A 461 -34.01 -1.95 29.29
N HIS A 462 -34.24 -0.79 28.70
CA HIS A 462 -33.25 0.29 28.56
C HIS A 462 -31.88 -0.23 28.08
N ASN A 463 -31.86 -1.04 27.02
CA ASN A 463 -30.65 -1.72 26.55
C ASN A 463 -30.41 -1.52 25.04
N CYS A 464 -29.33 -2.09 24.49
CA CYS A 464 -28.93 -1.89 23.09
C CYS A 464 -29.92 -2.47 22.05
N LEU A 465 -30.95 -3.21 22.45
CA LEU A 465 -31.94 -3.73 21.51
C LEU A 465 -32.71 -2.63 20.79
N GLN A 466 -32.79 -1.43 21.38
CA GLN A 466 -33.46 -0.27 20.78
C GLN A 466 -32.86 0.15 19.42
N SER A 467 -31.62 -0.26 19.13
CA SER A 467 -30.91 0.05 17.88
C SER A 467 -30.38 -1.22 17.19
N TRP A 468 -31.00 -2.38 17.42
CA TRP A 468 -30.54 -3.71 16.96
C TRP A 468 -30.72 -3.98 15.45
N GLY A 469 -31.07 -2.97 14.66
CA GLY A 469 -31.59 -3.14 13.29
C GLY A 469 -30.69 -3.87 12.28
N ASP A 470 -29.40 -4.06 12.61
CA ASP A 470 -28.37 -4.48 11.65
C ASP A 470 -27.62 -5.78 12.05
N CYS A 471 -28.09 -6.54 13.05
CA CYS A 471 -27.36 -7.72 13.53
C CYS A 471 -27.89 -9.04 12.94
N ASP A 472 -26.98 -9.92 12.52
CA ASP A 472 -27.25 -11.26 11.96
C ASP A 472 -27.69 -12.30 13.00
N SER A 473 -28.19 -11.89 14.17
CA SER A 473 -28.48 -12.81 15.28
C SER A 473 -29.96 -12.82 15.65
N GLY A 474 -30.43 -13.99 16.07
CA GLY A 474 -31.76 -14.15 16.67
C GLY A 474 -31.79 -13.63 18.09
N VAL A 475 -32.89 -12.98 18.47
CA VAL A 475 -33.06 -12.40 19.80
C VAL A 475 -34.19 -13.11 20.53
N VAL A 476 -33.95 -13.53 21.76
CA VAL A 476 -34.97 -13.99 22.71
C VAL A 476 -35.02 -13.05 23.88
N VAL A 477 -36.21 -12.63 24.28
CA VAL A 477 -36.43 -11.87 25.51
C VAL A 477 -36.99 -12.75 26.59
N ILE A 478 -36.64 -12.43 27.83
CA ILE A 478 -37.10 -13.12 29.03
C ILE A 478 -38.07 -12.19 29.76
N LYS A 479 -39.26 -12.71 30.07
CA LYS A 479 -40.24 -12.04 30.93
C LYS A 479 -40.44 -12.79 32.23
N HIS A 480 -40.66 -12.04 33.31
CA HIS A 480 -41.11 -12.56 34.60
C HIS A 480 -42.24 -11.67 35.11
N HIS A 481 -43.35 -12.26 35.53
CA HIS A 481 -44.59 -11.54 35.89
C HIS A 481 -44.98 -10.48 34.84
N ARG A 482 -44.93 -10.84 33.55
CA ARG A 482 -45.23 -9.99 32.37
C ARG A 482 -44.28 -8.80 32.14
N LYS A 483 -43.20 -8.63 32.91
CA LYS A 483 -42.19 -7.59 32.69
C LYS A 483 -40.97 -8.16 31.98
N PHE A 484 -40.40 -7.43 31.02
CA PHE A 484 -39.11 -7.76 30.42
C PHE A 484 -38.01 -7.61 31.47
N ILE A 485 -37.15 -8.62 31.61
CA ILE A 485 -36.06 -8.60 32.59
C ILE A 485 -34.69 -8.81 31.94
N ALA A 486 -34.64 -9.47 30.79
CA ALA A 486 -33.40 -9.73 30.05
C ALA A 486 -33.67 -10.05 28.57
N SER A 487 -32.59 -10.03 27.79
CA SER A 487 -32.54 -10.48 26.41
C SER A 487 -31.31 -11.34 26.16
N ILE A 488 -31.43 -12.29 25.24
CA ILE A 488 -30.43 -13.25 24.81
C ILE A 488 -30.26 -13.10 23.31
N GLU A 489 -29.01 -12.95 22.87
CA GLU A 489 -28.62 -13.03 21.47
C GLU A 489 -28.14 -14.45 21.16
N VAL A 490 -28.70 -15.05 20.13
CA VAL A 490 -28.36 -16.39 19.63
C VAL A 490 -27.92 -16.30 18.18
N PHE A 491 -26.72 -16.79 17.90
CA PHE A 491 -26.16 -16.90 16.56
C PHE A 491 -25.66 -18.32 16.33
N ASN A 492 -25.99 -18.91 15.18
CA ASN A 492 -25.57 -20.28 14.82
C ASN A 492 -25.74 -21.30 15.98
N HIS A 493 -26.93 -21.33 16.58
CA HIS A 493 -27.29 -22.24 17.68
C HIS A 493 -26.40 -22.10 18.92
N THR A 494 -25.81 -20.92 19.14
CA THR A 494 -25.00 -20.60 20.32
C THR A 494 -25.45 -19.27 20.91
N ILE A 495 -25.56 -19.18 22.23
CA ILE A 495 -25.77 -17.91 22.93
C ILE A 495 -24.49 -17.08 22.81
N VAL A 496 -24.57 -15.94 22.13
CA VAL A 496 -23.45 -15.00 21.97
C VAL A 496 -23.36 -14.08 23.18
N GLN A 497 -24.50 -13.60 23.65
CA GLN A 497 -24.59 -12.81 24.87
C GLN A 497 -25.99 -12.89 25.49
N ALA A 498 -26.06 -12.63 26.79
CA ALA A 498 -27.31 -12.36 27.48
C ALA A 498 -27.13 -11.14 28.38
N ARG A 499 -28.10 -10.22 28.35
CA ARG A 499 -28.05 -8.93 29.04
C ARG A 499 -29.36 -8.66 29.75
N SER A 500 -29.30 -8.19 31.00
CA SER A 500 -30.47 -7.69 31.71
C SER A 500 -30.71 -6.21 31.45
N ILE A 501 -31.63 -5.61 32.21
CA ILE A 501 -31.92 -4.17 32.19
C ILE A 501 -30.61 -3.35 32.22
N GLY A 502 -30.52 -2.31 31.37
CA GLY A 502 -29.36 -1.42 31.31
C GLY A 502 -28.09 -2.06 30.74
N ASN A 503 -28.20 -3.07 29.88
CA ASN A 503 -27.07 -3.85 29.32
C ASN A 503 -26.19 -4.57 30.37
N GLN A 504 -26.70 -4.79 31.58
CA GLN A 504 -25.95 -5.45 32.64
C GLN A 504 -25.74 -6.95 32.33
N ARG A 505 -24.62 -7.51 32.79
CA ARG A 505 -24.35 -8.96 32.67
C ARG A 505 -25.30 -9.73 33.60
N ILE A 506 -25.78 -10.89 33.14
CA ILE A 506 -26.70 -11.76 33.89
C ILE A 506 -26.08 -12.30 35.20
N SER A 507 -24.76 -12.22 35.36
CA SER A 507 -24.01 -12.67 36.55
C SER A 507 -24.36 -11.95 37.87
N LYS A 508 -25.33 -11.02 37.86
CA LYS A 508 -25.79 -10.27 39.04
C LYS A 508 -27.14 -10.76 39.62
N TYR A 509 -27.78 -11.77 39.01
CA TYR A 509 -29.06 -12.30 39.48
C TYR A 509 -28.96 -13.81 39.74
N ASP A 510 -28.91 -14.19 41.03
CA ASP A 510 -28.96 -15.58 41.48
C ASP A 510 -30.28 -16.21 40.99
N GLY A 511 -30.18 -17.28 40.18
CA GLY A 511 -31.31 -17.99 39.57
C GLY A 511 -31.52 -17.74 38.07
N LEU A 512 -31.34 -16.52 37.55
CA LEU A 512 -31.61 -16.23 36.12
C LEU A 512 -30.62 -16.94 35.19
N LYS A 513 -29.35 -17.07 35.61
CA LYS A 513 -28.32 -17.83 34.88
C LYS A 513 -28.75 -19.29 34.66
N GLU A 514 -29.26 -19.93 35.70
CA GLU A 514 -29.68 -21.33 35.69
C GLU A 514 -30.89 -21.55 34.78
N VAL A 515 -31.85 -20.64 34.81
CA VAL A 515 -33.03 -20.67 33.93
C VAL A 515 -32.62 -20.55 32.46
N ILE A 516 -31.65 -19.68 32.14
CA ILE A 516 -31.11 -19.57 30.76
C ILE A 516 -30.39 -20.85 30.35
N ILE A 517 -29.64 -21.50 31.24
CA ILE A 517 -28.98 -22.79 30.99
C ILE A 517 -30.04 -23.87 30.70
N ASP A 518 -31.06 -24.00 31.54
CA ASP A 518 -32.15 -24.96 31.34
C ASP A 518 -32.89 -24.72 30.01
N TRP A 519 -33.14 -23.45 29.66
CA TRP A 519 -33.73 -23.07 28.38
C TRP A 519 -32.85 -23.44 27.20
N SER A 520 -31.56 -23.18 27.28
CA SER A 520 -30.61 -23.49 26.22
C SER A 520 -30.52 -24.99 25.95
N LYS A 521 -30.50 -25.82 27.01
CA LYS A 521 -30.50 -27.29 26.94
C LYS A 521 -31.77 -27.82 26.29
N SER A 522 -32.93 -27.30 26.71
CA SER A 522 -34.24 -27.70 26.18
C SER A 522 -34.39 -27.40 24.68
N ASN A 523 -33.62 -26.44 24.16
CA ASN A 523 -33.69 -25.98 22.78
C ASN A 523 -32.47 -26.38 21.93
N ASN A 524 -31.57 -27.22 22.45
CA ASN A 524 -30.32 -27.58 21.79
C ASN A 524 -29.46 -26.37 21.35
N ILE A 525 -29.47 -25.30 22.16
CA ILE A 525 -28.66 -24.11 21.96
C ILE A 525 -27.44 -24.18 22.89
N LYS A 526 -26.24 -24.02 22.34
CA LYS A 526 -25.00 -24.04 23.11
C LYS A 526 -24.92 -22.81 24.01
N CYS A 527 -24.69 -23.03 25.31
CA CYS A 527 -24.61 -21.99 26.32
C CYS A 527 -23.16 -21.81 26.80
N PRO A 528 -22.54 -20.64 26.64
CA PRO A 528 -21.18 -20.41 27.13
C PRO A 528 -21.11 -20.34 28.66
N PHE A 529 -22.25 -20.19 29.35
CA PHE A 529 -22.33 -20.17 30.80
C PHE A 529 -22.09 -21.54 31.47
N ASP A 530 -22.07 -22.64 30.71
CA ASP A 530 -21.80 -24.00 31.20
C ASP A 530 -20.30 -24.29 31.42
N LYS A 531 -19.41 -23.34 31.11
CA LYS A 531 -17.99 -23.41 31.48
C LYS A 531 -17.70 -22.31 32.49
N ASP A 532 -17.39 -22.70 33.72
CA ASP A 532 -16.81 -21.80 34.71
C ASP A 532 -15.41 -21.37 34.19
N GLU A 533 -15.32 -20.13 33.70
CA GLU A 533 -14.10 -19.31 33.72
C GLU A 533 -14.28 -18.20 34.75
#